data_AF-A0A7C6Z9W2-F1
#
_entry.id   AF-A0A7C6Z9W2-F1
#
_cell.length_a   1.000
_cell.length_b   1.000
_cell.length_c   1.000
_cell.angle_alpha   90.00
_cell.angle_beta   90.00
_cell.angle_gamma   90.00
#
_symmetry.space_group_name_H-M   'P 1'
#
loop_
_entity.id
_entity.type
_entity.pdbx_description
1 polymer ?
#
loop_
_entity_poly.entity_id
_entity_poly.type
_entity_poly.pdbx_seq_one_letter_code
_entity_poly.pdbx_strand_id
1 'polypeptide(L)'
;MEHLKARAKELLKGFKGDRYAFGLGVLDKVGEFASEFGRSALVVANRADWFKHVVDPVVESLAKRGVKLAGDRIVPDAAPNAPREDVYRITTYVLQFKPDCLVAVGGGSTIDAVKAANVLANLGAYEPEIDPYFGTGQVSAALAKTGKRLLPMVAVQSAASSGAHLTKYSNVTDPVAGQKKLIVDEAIVPSRAVFDYAVTKTMPRGMTLDGAFDGIAHCIEVFFGIGPQQYELAREIAEVGIELAVANMEKVIEDPKNDEVREALGLATDLGGYAIMVGGTNGAHLTSFSLVDIASHGRACAVMNPYYTVFFAPAVEDQLRVVGEIYKRHSYISADLGRLSGRDLGVAVAEGMVNLSKKVGFPTTLAEIPGFTDEHIERAMAAAKDPQLDMKLKNMPVPLSASLVEEYMRPILLAAKTGDFGLIKNMKK
;
A
#
# COMPACT_ATOMS: atom_id res chain seq x y z
N MET A 1 -12.05 16.78 13.30
CA MET A 1 -10.82 16.53 12.53
C MET A 1 -9.61 16.37 13.44
N GLU A 2 -9.30 17.34 14.31
CA GLU A 2 -8.17 17.23 15.26
C GLU A 2 -8.17 15.95 16.10
N HIS A 3 -9.33 15.55 16.65
CA HIS A 3 -9.44 14.30 17.41
C HIS A 3 -9.05 13.05 16.58
N LEU A 4 -9.47 12.98 15.30
CA LEU A 4 -9.12 11.86 14.42
C LEU A 4 -7.63 11.84 14.11
N LYS A 5 -7.02 13.00 13.82
CA LYS A 5 -5.57 13.09 13.60
C LYS A 5 -4.77 12.71 14.85
N ALA A 6 -5.23 13.14 16.03
CA ALA A 6 -4.62 12.76 17.30
C ALA A 6 -4.69 11.25 17.52
N ARG A 7 -5.84 10.62 17.26
CA ARG A 7 -5.98 9.17 17.38
C ARG A 7 -5.11 8.41 16.38
N ALA A 8 -5.02 8.87 15.14
CA ALA A 8 -4.12 8.29 14.14
C ALA A 8 -2.65 8.36 14.59
N LYS A 9 -2.22 9.51 15.13
CA LYS A 9 -0.87 9.69 15.70
C LYS A 9 -0.62 8.72 16.85
N GLU A 10 -1.59 8.49 17.73
CA GLU A 10 -1.48 7.51 18.83
C GLU A 10 -1.33 6.08 18.31
N LEU A 11 -2.17 5.66 17.34
CA LEU A 11 -2.08 4.33 16.72
C LEU A 11 -0.71 4.10 16.08
N LEU A 12 -0.21 5.06 15.30
CA LEU A 12 1.09 4.96 14.64
C LEU A 12 2.26 4.93 15.64
N LYS A 13 2.18 5.72 16.72
CA LYS A 13 3.14 5.66 17.83
C LYS A 13 3.08 4.31 18.55
N GLY A 14 1.89 3.76 18.80
CA GLY A 14 1.73 2.42 19.38
C GLY A 14 2.33 1.32 18.49
N PHE A 15 2.24 1.49 17.17
CA PHE A 15 2.78 0.55 16.19
C PHE A 15 4.31 0.60 16.07
N LYS A 16 4.89 1.76 15.78
CA LYS A 16 6.32 1.90 15.46
C LYS A 16 7.17 2.50 16.57
N GLY A 17 6.57 3.20 17.53
CA GLY A 17 7.27 3.98 18.55
C GLY A 17 8.23 4.99 17.92
N ASP A 18 9.39 5.15 18.55
CA ASP A 18 10.43 6.10 18.10
C ASP A 18 11.16 5.67 16.82
N ARG A 19 10.80 4.52 16.23
CA ARG A 19 11.37 4.05 14.96
C ARG A 19 10.75 4.73 13.74
N TYR A 20 9.73 5.56 13.92
CA TYR A 20 9.04 6.26 12.84
C TYR A 20 8.84 7.74 13.17
N ALA A 21 9.42 8.61 12.35
CA ALA A 21 9.17 10.05 12.39
C ALA A 21 8.16 10.45 11.31
N PHE A 22 7.07 11.10 11.69
CA PHE A 22 6.00 11.49 10.78
C PHE A 22 5.33 12.79 11.20
N GLY A 23 4.71 13.47 10.24
CA GLY A 23 4.12 14.79 10.43
C GLY A 23 4.61 15.77 9.37
N LEU A 24 4.55 17.06 9.68
CA LEU A 24 5.05 18.13 8.82
C LEU A 24 6.46 18.54 9.27
N GLY A 25 7.40 18.64 8.35
CA GLY A 25 8.75 19.17 8.61
C GLY A 25 9.66 18.20 9.38
N VAL A 26 9.64 16.90 9.05
CA VAL A 26 10.35 15.84 9.81
C VAL A 26 11.51 15.19 9.06
N LEU A 27 11.89 15.71 7.87
CA LEU A 27 13.01 15.17 7.09
C LEU A 27 14.38 15.28 7.81
N ASP A 28 14.51 16.20 8.77
CA ASP A 28 15.71 16.35 9.58
C ASP A 28 16.00 15.13 10.47
N LYS A 29 15.00 14.27 10.73
CA LYS A 29 15.16 13.01 11.45
C LYS A 29 15.90 11.92 10.70
N VAL A 30 16.07 12.04 9.38
CA VAL A 30 16.75 11.01 8.57
C VAL A 30 18.20 10.82 9.00
N GLY A 31 18.94 11.91 9.20
CA GLY A 31 20.32 11.88 9.65
C GLY A 31 20.47 11.35 11.07
N GLU A 32 19.52 11.66 11.96
CA GLU A 32 19.49 11.13 13.33
C GLU A 32 19.41 9.60 13.29
N PHE A 33 18.41 9.07 12.58
CA PHE A 33 18.22 7.64 12.38
C PHE A 33 19.38 6.94 11.68
N ALA A 34 19.93 7.53 10.62
CA ALA A 34 21.06 6.92 9.91
C ALA A 34 22.33 6.87 10.77
N SER A 35 22.56 7.88 11.62
CA SER A 35 23.74 7.94 12.49
C SER A 35 23.78 6.86 13.57
N GLU A 36 22.63 6.27 13.91
CA GLU A 36 22.54 5.11 14.81
C GLU A 36 23.15 3.85 14.19
N PHE A 37 23.26 3.79 12.86
CA PHE A 37 23.71 2.61 12.11
C PHE A 37 25.15 2.70 11.63
N GLY A 38 25.72 3.91 11.53
CA GLY A 38 27.11 4.10 11.12
C GLY A 38 27.41 5.49 10.59
N ARG A 39 28.47 5.59 9.79
CA ARG A 39 28.99 6.85 9.23
C ARG A 39 28.89 6.90 7.70
N SER A 40 28.44 5.84 7.05
CA SER A 40 28.28 5.75 5.60
C SER A 40 26.89 5.23 5.23
N ALA A 41 26.14 5.99 4.43
CA ALA A 41 24.81 5.62 3.95
C ALA A 41 24.77 5.58 2.42
N LEU A 42 24.22 4.51 1.86
CA LEU A 42 23.85 4.51 0.44
C LEU A 42 22.47 5.15 0.29
N VAL A 43 22.44 6.38 -0.21
CA VAL A 43 21.18 7.08 -0.51
C VAL A 43 20.70 6.67 -1.90
N VAL A 44 19.51 6.09 -1.99
CA VAL A 44 18.85 5.68 -3.23
C VAL A 44 17.66 6.61 -3.46
N ALA A 45 17.72 7.46 -4.49
CA ALA A 45 16.70 8.48 -4.74
C ALA A 45 16.65 8.94 -6.20
N ASN A 46 15.51 9.49 -6.61
CA ASN A 46 15.42 10.22 -7.88
C ASN A 46 16.27 11.49 -7.82
N ARG A 47 16.98 11.79 -8.91
CA ARG A 47 17.86 12.97 -9.00
C ARG A 47 17.28 14.12 -9.84
N ALA A 48 16.07 13.97 -10.35
CA ALA A 48 15.42 14.99 -11.17
C ALA A 48 15.14 16.25 -10.34
N ASP A 49 15.16 17.41 -11.00
CA ASP A 49 15.02 18.71 -10.33
C ASP A 49 13.72 18.84 -9.53
N TRP A 50 12.63 18.20 -10.01
CA TRP A 50 11.33 18.21 -9.34
C TRP A 50 11.33 17.49 -7.99
N PHE A 51 12.36 16.72 -7.64
CA PHE A 51 12.44 15.93 -6.41
C PHE A 51 13.51 16.44 -5.41
N LYS A 52 14.29 17.46 -5.81
CA LYS A 52 15.36 18.04 -4.98
C LYS A 52 14.85 18.60 -3.66
N HIS A 53 13.62 19.13 -3.62
CA HIS A 53 13.00 19.63 -2.38
C HIS A 53 12.79 18.56 -1.31
N VAL A 54 12.89 17.27 -1.67
CA VAL A 54 12.85 16.13 -0.72
C VAL A 54 14.26 15.62 -0.45
N VAL A 55 15.06 15.41 -1.50
CA VAL A 55 16.36 14.73 -1.39
C VAL A 55 17.43 15.62 -0.77
N ASP A 56 17.46 16.92 -1.09
CA ASP A 56 18.49 17.83 -0.57
C ASP A 56 18.40 17.96 0.97
N PRO A 57 17.22 18.19 1.58
CA PRO A 57 17.08 18.18 3.04
C PRO A 57 17.51 16.86 3.69
N VAL A 58 17.28 15.72 3.03
CA VAL A 58 17.72 14.41 3.52
C VAL A 58 19.26 14.32 3.55
N VAL A 59 19.92 14.71 2.45
CA VAL A 59 21.39 14.70 2.37
C VAL A 59 22.01 15.70 3.34
N GLU A 60 21.42 16.89 3.48
CA GLU A 60 21.84 17.87 4.49
C GLU A 60 21.70 17.33 5.91
N SER A 61 20.60 16.63 6.21
CA SER A 61 20.38 16.01 7.52
C SER A 61 21.46 14.95 7.82
N LEU A 62 21.78 14.10 6.84
CA LEU A 62 22.88 13.12 6.95
C LEU A 62 24.22 13.80 7.25
N ALA A 63 24.56 14.85 6.47
CA ALA A 63 25.80 15.59 6.64
C ALA A 63 25.91 16.26 8.02
N LYS A 64 24.82 16.87 8.52
CA LYS A 64 24.75 17.47 9.87
C LYS A 64 25.02 16.46 10.99
N ARG A 65 24.74 15.18 10.75
CA ARG A 65 24.98 14.08 11.70
C ARG A 65 26.27 13.29 11.42
N GLY A 66 27.11 13.78 10.49
CA GLY A 66 28.39 13.16 10.17
C GLY A 66 28.28 11.85 9.38
N VAL A 67 27.12 11.57 8.77
CA VAL A 67 26.90 10.42 7.90
C VAL A 67 27.22 10.83 6.45
N LYS A 68 28.22 10.18 5.86
CA LYS A 68 28.67 10.41 4.48
C LYS A 68 27.86 9.59 3.49
N LEU A 69 27.78 10.05 2.26
CA LEU A 69 27.21 9.28 1.16
C LEU A 69 28.22 8.21 0.72
N ALA A 70 27.78 6.95 0.69
CA ALA A 70 28.60 5.87 0.17
C ALA A 70 28.88 6.08 -1.33
N GLY A 71 30.15 6.05 -1.72
CA GLY A 71 30.58 6.37 -3.08
C GLY A 71 30.45 7.84 -3.46
N ASP A 72 30.32 8.74 -2.48
CA ASP A 72 30.21 10.20 -2.63
C ASP A 72 29.08 10.64 -3.59
N ARG A 73 27.99 9.87 -3.63
CA ARG A 73 26.87 10.10 -4.54
C ARG A 73 25.54 9.53 -4.05
N ILE A 74 24.44 10.11 -4.52
CA ILE A 74 23.08 9.54 -4.43
C ILE A 74 22.91 8.51 -5.54
N VAL A 75 22.60 7.25 -5.34
CA VAL A 75 22.39 6.33 -6.49
C VAL A 75 20.96 6.46 -7.06
N PRO A 76 20.75 6.23 -8.37
CA PRO A 76 19.42 6.34 -8.97
C PRO A 76 18.43 5.36 -8.32
N ASP A 77 17.20 5.82 -8.11
CA ASP A 77 16.09 4.98 -7.63
C ASP A 77 15.52 4.06 -8.71
N ALA A 78 14.51 3.29 -8.36
CA ALA A 78 13.83 2.37 -9.28
C ALA A 78 12.73 3.08 -10.06
N ALA A 79 12.48 2.63 -11.28
CA ALA A 79 11.33 3.05 -12.07
C ALA A 79 10.01 2.57 -11.43
N PRO A 80 8.85 3.08 -11.89
CA PRO A 80 7.55 2.64 -11.40
C PRO A 80 7.40 1.11 -11.43
N ASN A 81 6.74 0.58 -10.39
CA ASN A 81 6.54 -0.86 -10.17
C ASN A 81 7.80 -1.69 -9.84
N ALA A 82 8.92 -1.04 -9.48
CA ALA A 82 10.14 -1.70 -9.03
C ALA A 82 10.59 -2.84 -9.97
N PRO A 83 11.02 -2.51 -11.21
CA PRO A 83 11.50 -3.52 -12.15
C PRO A 83 12.64 -4.31 -11.56
N ARG A 84 12.69 -5.61 -11.87
CA ARG A 84 13.74 -6.51 -11.40
C ARG A 84 15.12 -5.94 -11.73
N GLU A 85 15.34 -5.38 -12.92
CA GLU A 85 16.64 -4.84 -13.35
C GLU A 85 17.15 -3.74 -12.40
N ASP A 86 16.25 -2.90 -11.89
CA ASP A 86 16.60 -1.86 -10.93
C ASP A 86 17.01 -2.44 -9.56
N VAL A 87 16.39 -3.55 -9.14
CA VAL A 87 16.80 -4.28 -7.93
C VAL A 87 18.24 -4.77 -8.05
N TYR A 88 18.61 -5.39 -9.18
CA TYR A 88 19.98 -5.87 -9.40
C TYR A 88 20.97 -4.71 -9.51
N ARG A 89 20.61 -3.62 -10.20
CA ARG A 89 21.44 -2.42 -10.27
C ARG A 89 21.70 -1.81 -8.90
N ILE A 90 20.68 -1.68 -8.06
CA ILE A 90 20.82 -1.17 -6.68
C ILE A 90 21.69 -2.15 -5.86
N THR A 91 21.49 -3.46 -6.02
CA THR A 91 22.31 -4.50 -5.38
C THR A 91 23.80 -4.31 -5.67
N THR A 92 24.17 -4.04 -6.92
CA THR A 92 25.55 -3.77 -7.31
C THR A 92 26.14 -2.56 -6.57
N TYR A 93 25.38 -1.48 -6.40
CA TYR A 93 25.84 -0.33 -5.62
C TYR A 93 26.07 -0.66 -4.14
N VAL A 94 25.18 -1.47 -3.54
CA VAL A 94 25.35 -1.93 -2.15
C VAL A 94 26.64 -2.76 -2.02
N LEU A 95 26.86 -3.72 -2.91
CA LEU A 95 28.04 -4.60 -2.91
C LEU A 95 29.35 -3.84 -3.17
N GLN A 96 29.33 -2.84 -4.06
CA GLN A 96 30.51 -2.07 -4.43
C GLN A 96 30.89 -1.07 -3.35
N PHE A 97 29.93 -0.31 -2.83
CA PHE A 97 30.21 0.80 -1.91
C PHE A 97 30.17 0.40 -0.43
N LYS A 98 29.63 -0.79 -0.10
CA LYS A 98 29.61 -1.38 1.25
C LYS A 98 29.22 -0.37 2.34
N PRO A 99 28.04 0.26 2.23
CA PRO A 99 27.58 1.23 3.21
C PRO A 99 27.29 0.57 4.56
N ASP A 100 27.26 1.36 5.63
CA ASP A 100 26.81 0.89 6.96
C ASP A 100 25.29 0.75 7.00
N CYS A 101 24.57 1.58 6.24
CA CYS A 101 23.11 1.55 6.15
C CYS A 101 22.59 1.99 4.77
N LEU A 102 21.31 1.72 4.51
CA LEU A 102 20.59 2.15 3.31
C LEU A 102 19.62 3.28 3.65
N VAL A 103 19.53 4.29 2.77
CA VAL A 103 18.53 5.36 2.87
C VAL A 103 17.75 5.40 1.56
N ALA A 104 16.53 4.89 1.54
CA ALA A 104 15.68 4.95 0.36
C ALA A 104 14.77 6.18 0.43
N VAL A 105 14.83 7.06 -0.57
CA VAL A 105 14.00 8.27 -0.65
C VAL A 105 13.14 8.20 -1.90
N GLY A 106 11.83 8.01 -1.73
CA GLY A 106 10.94 7.82 -2.87
C GLY A 106 9.54 7.33 -2.49
N GLY A 107 8.81 6.84 -3.48
CA GLY A 107 7.53 6.16 -3.28
C GLY A 107 7.73 4.66 -3.01
N GLY A 108 6.64 3.90 -3.06
CA GLY A 108 6.66 2.46 -2.82
C GLY A 108 7.62 1.69 -3.73
N SER A 109 7.73 2.06 -5.01
CA SER A 109 8.65 1.40 -5.95
C SER A 109 10.12 1.51 -5.54
N THR A 110 10.55 2.71 -5.13
CA THR A 110 11.92 2.93 -4.65
C THR A 110 12.19 2.13 -3.38
N ILE A 111 11.28 2.18 -2.41
CA ILE A 111 11.45 1.52 -1.12
C ILE A 111 11.46 0.00 -1.28
N ASP A 112 10.52 -0.57 -2.05
CA ASP A 112 10.46 -2.01 -2.31
C ASP A 112 11.71 -2.48 -3.05
N ALA A 113 12.17 -1.75 -4.09
CA ALA A 113 13.39 -2.11 -4.80
C ALA A 113 14.63 -2.13 -3.88
N VAL A 114 14.73 -1.18 -2.94
CA VAL A 114 15.84 -1.15 -1.97
C VAL A 114 15.74 -2.28 -0.96
N LYS A 115 14.54 -2.64 -0.49
CA LYS A 115 14.34 -3.82 0.37
C LYS A 115 14.82 -5.10 -0.33
N ALA A 116 14.37 -5.33 -1.56
CA ALA A 116 14.78 -6.49 -2.35
C ALA A 116 16.28 -6.49 -2.66
N ALA A 117 16.86 -5.33 -2.98
CA ALA A 117 18.29 -5.21 -3.23
C ALA A 117 19.13 -5.48 -1.97
N ASN A 118 18.63 -5.09 -0.80
CA ASN A 118 19.27 -5.39 0.49
C ASN A 118 19.29 -6.91 0.76
N VAL A 119 18.20 -7.61 0.42
CA VAL A 119 18.13 -9.08 0.47
C VAL A 119 19.20 -9.70 -0.43
N LEU A 120 19.25 -9.33 -1.71
CA LEU A 120 20.24 -9.85 -2.66
C LEU A 120 21.68 -9.53 -2.27
N ALA A 121 21.96 -8.30 -1.84
CA ALA A 121 23.32 -7.89 -1.50
C ALA A 121 23.90 -8.72 -0.35
N ASN A 122 23.06 -9.10 0.62
CA ASN A 122 23.51 -9.83 1.80
C ASN A 122 23.40 -11.34 1.64
N LEU A 123 22.36 -11.85 0.95
CA LEU A 123 22.11 -13.27 0.78
C LEU A 123 22.52 -13.82 -0.60
N GLY A 124 23.06 -12.99 -1.50
CA GLY A 124 23.46 -13.37 -2.87
C GLY A 124 24.48 -14.52 -2.97
N ALA A 125 25.32 -14.71 -1.94
CA ALA A 125 26.24 -15.85 -1.89
C ALA A 125 25.57 -17.17 -1.48
N TYR A 126 24.34 -17.11 -0.95
CA TYR A 126 23.51 -18.26 -0.62
C TYR A 126 22.57 -18.58 -1.80
N GLU A 127 21.79 -17.59 -2.26
CA GLU A 127 21.06 -17.66 -3.53
C GLU A 127 21.31 -16.36 -4.32
N PRO A 128 21.89 -16.44 -5.53
CA PRO A 128 22.28 -15.26 -6.29
C PRO A 128 21.08 -14.54 -6.95
N GLU A 129 19.97 -15.25 -7.12
CA GLU A 129 18.75 -14.75 -7.76
C GLU A 129 17.71 -14.31 -6.72
N ILE A 130 16.81 -13.39 -7.11
CA ILE A 130 15.76 -12.90 -6.21
C ILE A 130 14.62 -13.91 -6.03
N ASP A 131 14.40 -14.78 -7.02
CA ASP A 131 13.23 -15.66 -7.11
C ASP A 131 13.00 -16.56 -5.88
N PRO A 132 14.03 -17.18 -5.29
CA PRO A 132 13.87 -17.98 -4.06
C PRO A 132 13.37 -17.20 -2.84
N TYR A 133 13.42 -15.87 -2.86
CA TYR A 133 12.98 -15.03 -1.75
C TYR A 133 11.53 -14.57 -1.86
N PHE A 134 10.85 -14.83 -2.98
CA PHE A 134 9.43 -14.54 -3.11
C PHE A 134 8.57 -15.50 -2.27
N GLY A 135 7.47 -14.98 -1.74
CA GLY A 135 6.59 -15.69 -0.81
C GLY A 135 6.80 -15.26 0.65
N THR A 136 6.18 -16.02 1.54
CA THR A 136 6.15 -15.70 2.98
C THR A 136 7.29 -16.37 3.72
N GLY A 137 8.06 -15.60 4.49
CA GLY A 137 9.07 -16.10 5.43
C GLY A 137 10.37 -16.63 4.81
N GLN A 138 10.55 -16.52 3.48
CA GLN A 138 11.70 -17.07 2.78
C GLN A 138 13.01 -16.35 3.14
N VAL A 139 12.96 -15.04 3.35
CA VAL A 139 14.14 -14.23 3.71
C VAL A 139 14.58 -14.56 5.14
N SER A 140 13.64 -14.63 6.08
CA SER A 140 13.90 -15.02 7.46
C SER A 140 14.51 -16.43 7.55
N ALA A 141 13.99 -17.39 6.78
CA ALA A 141 14.54 -18.74 6.73
C ALA A 141 15.99 -18.75 6.21
N ALA A 142 16.28 -17.99 5.15
CA ALA A 142 17.63 -17.87 4.61
C ALA A 142 18.61 -17.18 5.59
N LEU A 143 18.17 -16.12 6.29
CA LEU A 143 18.97 -15.45 7.32
C LEU A 143 19.29 -16.39 8.49
N ALA A 144 18.31 -17.17 8.94
CA ALA A 144 18.51 -18.16 10.00
C ALA A 144 19.53 -19.25 9.59
N LYS A 145 19.44 -19.75 8.36
CA LYS A 145 20.34 -20.80 7.83
C LYS A 145 21.78 -20.30 7.61
N THR A 146 21.94 -19.06 7.15
CA THR A 146 23.25 -18.51 6.78
C THR A 146 23.96 -17.77 7.92
N GLY A 147 23.23 -17.40 8.98
CA GLY A 147 23.73 -16.56 10.07
C GLY A 147 23.95 -15.10 9.68
N LYS A 148 23.60 -14.70 8.44
CA LYS A 148 23.78 -13.33 7.94
C LYS A 148 22.74 -12.36 8.50
N ARG A 149 22.94 -11.07 8.21
CA ARG A 149 22.02 -9.97 8.54
C ARG A 149 21.86 -9.08 7.31
N LEU A 150 20.70 -8.46 7.17
CA LEU A 150 20.49 -7.38 6.21
C LEU A 150 21.07 -6.08 6.76
N LEU A 151 21.42 -5.15 5.89
CA LEU A 151 21.82 -3.81 6.32
C LEU A 151 20.61 -3.09 6.93
N PRO A 152 20.79 -2.29 8.00
CA PRO A 152 19.73 -1.44 8.50
C PRO A 152 19.32 -0.41 7.43
N MET A 153 18.04 -0.07 7.42
CA MET A 153 17.44 0.79 6.40
C MET A 153 16.63 1.91 7.04
N VAL A 154 16.82 3.14 6.54
CA VAL A 154 15.93 4.29 6.75
C VAL A 154 15.08 4.49 5.50
N ALA A 155 13.77 4.25 5.61
CA ALA A 155 12.82 4.46 4.52
C ALA A 155 12.20 5.85 4.61
N VAL A 156 12.46 6.72 3.63
CA VAL A 156 11.90 8.07 3.52
C VAL A 156 10.79 8.08 2.48
N GLN A 157 9.55 8.04 2.94
CA GLN A 157 8.37 8.05 2.09
C GLN A 157 8.12 9.45 1.53
N SER A 158 7.77 9.52 0.25
CA SER A 158 7.45 10.80 -0.44
C SER A 158 6.06 10.85 -1.07
N ALA A 159 5.25 9.80 -0.89
CA ALA A 159 3.89 9.75 -1.41
C ALA A 159 2.90 9.20 -0.38
N ALA A 160 1.75 9.85 -0.20
CA ALA A 160 0.66 9.28 0.60
C ALA A 160 -0.05 8.21 -0.24
N SER A 161 0.37 6.94 -0.10
CA SER A 161 -0.13 5.80 -0.89
C SER A 161 0.22 4.46 -0.22
N SER A 162 1.25 3.76 -0.70
CA SER A 162 1.46 2.32 -0.44
C SER A 162 1.82 1.92 1.00
N GLY A 163 2.22 2.86 1.85
CA GLY A 163 2.71 2.57 3.21
C GLY A 163 4.01 1.75 3.25
N ALA A 164 4.73 1.61 2.12
CA ALA A 164 5.87 0.70 1.98
C ALA A 164 6.99 0.95 3.01
N HIS A 165 7.17 2.18 3.48
CA HIS A 165 8.11 2.53 4.54
C HIS A 165 7.82 1.83 5.88
N LEU A 166 6.61 1.32 6.09
CA LEU A 166 6.19 0.69 7.34
C LEU A 166 6.09 -0.83 7.25
N THR A 167 6.08 -1.41 6.05
CA THR A 167 5.56 -2.76 5.84
C THR A 167 6.61 -3.85 5.62
N LYS A 168 6.17 -5.10 5.81
CA LYS A 168 6.90 -6.35 5.51
C LYS A 168 6.81 -6.81 4.05
N TYR A 169 6.29 -5.94 3.18
CA TYR A 169 6.09 -6.24 1.77
C TYR A 169 7.20 -5.61 0.95
N SER A 170 7.63 -6.32 -0.08
CA SER A 170 8.46 -5.79 -1.16
C SER A 170 7.99 -6.37 -2.48
N ASN A 171 7.41 -5.53 -3.33
CA ASN A 171 6.95 -5.92 -4.64
C ASN A 171 8.05 -5.73 -5.68
N VAL A 172 8.28 -6.74 -6.52
CA VAL A 172 9.23 -6.66 -7.64
C VAL A 172 8.54 -7.12 -8.90
N THR A 173 8.64 -6.32 -9.97
CA THR A 173 8.05 -6.67 -11.27
C THR A 173 9.09 -7.34 -12.15
N ASP A 174 8.75 -8.51 -12.68
CA ASP A 174 9.46 -9.14 -13.79
C ASP A 174 8.86 -8.61 -15.10
N PRO A 175 9.53 -7.67 -15.80
CA PRO A 175 8.97 -7.07 -17.00
C PRO A 175 8.92 -8.05 -18.18
N VAL A 176 9.75 -9.11 -18.18
CA VAL A 176 9.75 -10.14 -19.23
C VAL A 176 8.53 -11.03 -19.08
N ALA A 177 8.23 -11.45 -17.85
CA ALA A 177 7.05 -12.26 -17.56
C ALA A 177 5.75 -11.43 -17.46
N GLY A 178 5.86 -10.10 -17.32
CA GLY A 178 4.72 -9.23 -17.04
C GLY A 178 4.08 -9.50 -15.68
N GLN A 179 4.85 -10.04 -14.73
CA GLN A 179 4.34 -10.53 -13.44
C GLN A 179 4.98 -9.79 -12.27
N LYS A 180 4.13 -9.38 -11.33
CA LYS A 180 4.56 -8.80 -10.05
C LYS A 180 4.68 -9.92 -9.02
N LYS A 181 5.88 -10.11 -8.48
CA LYS A 181 6.19 -11.07 -7.42
C LYS A 181 6.41 -10.35 -6.10
N LEU A 182 6.12 -11.03 -5.00
CA LEU A 182 6.03 -10.41 -3.68
C LEU A 182 6.89 -11.15 -2.65
N ILE A 183 7.72 -10.40 -1.92
CA ILE A 183 8.34 -10.86 -0.67
C ILE A 183 7.42 -10.43 0.48
N VAL A 184 7.12 -11.36 1.39
CA VAL A 184 6.35 -11.10 2.63
C VAL A 184 7.18 -11.58 3.82
N ASP A 185 7.91 -10.67 4.47
CA ASP A 185 8.83 -11.06 5.54
C ASP A 185 9.10 -9.93 6.55
N GLU A 186 8.99 -10.23 7.84
CA GLU A 186 9.30 -9.26 8.90
C GLU A 186 10.77 -8.80 8.85
N ALA A 187 11.67 -9.62 8.29
CA ALA A 187 13.09 -9.29 8.15
C ALA A 187 13.36 -8.09 7.23
N ILE A 188 12.45 -7.76 6.30
CA ILE A 188 12.62 -6.66 5.34
C ILE A 188 11.92 -5.36 5.77
N VAL A 189 11.28 -5.35 6.95
CA VAL A 189 10.68 -4.13 7.50
C VAL A 189 11.78 -3.10 7.74
N PRO A 190 11.65 -1.85 7.24
CA PRO A 190 12.67 -0.83 7.45
C PRO A 190 12.96 -0.61 8.93
N SER A 191 14.24 -0.51 9.27
CA SER A 191 14.69 -0.34 10.65
C SER A 191 14.24 1.00 11.23
N ARG A 192 14.19 2.03 10.38
CA ARG A 192 13.65 3.36 10.66
C ARG A 192 12.82 3.83 9.46
N ALA A 193 11.83 4.67 9.72
CA ALA A 193 11.03 5.29 8.68
C ALA A 193 10.86 6.80 8.93
N VAL A 194 10.73 7.57 7.86
CA VAL A 194 10.42 9.00 7.90
C VAL A 194 9.35 9.29 6.85
N PHE A 195 8.31 10.02 7.22
CA PHE A 195 7.35 10.55 6.26
C PHE A 195 6.96 11.98 6.62
N ASP A 196 7.52 12.93 5.88
CA ASP A 196 7.11 14.32 5.95
C ASP A 196 5.93 14.57 5.01
N TYR A 197 4.74 14.76 5.56
CA TYR A 197 3.51 14.92 4.77
C TYR A 197 3.55 16.18 3.89
N ALA A 198 4.39 17.17 4.21
CA ALA A 198 4.50 18.39 3.41
C ALA A 198 5.05 18.11 2.00
N VAL A 199 5.85 17.04 1.83
CA VAL A 199 6.42 16.67 0.52
C VAL A 199 5.34 16.20 -0.46
N THR A 200 4.17 15.79 0.03
CA THR A 200 3.07 15.31 -0.80
C THR A 200 2.35 16.44 -1.55
N LYS A 201 2.58 17.70 -1.18
CA LYS A 201 1.98 18.87 -1.85
C LYS A 201 2.31 18.97 -3.35
N THR A 202 3.41 18.36 -3.77
CA THR A 202 3.83 18.33 -5.18
C THR A 202 3.26 17.14 -5.96
N MET A 203 2.53 16.23 -5.30
CA MET A 203 1.90 15.09 -5.98
C MET A 203 0.80 15.56 -6.93
N PRO A 204 0.75 15.04 -8.17
CA PRO A 204 -0.37 15.28 -9.08
C PRO A 204 -1.70 14.85 -8.45
N ARG A 205 -2.80 15.51 -8.86
CA ARG A 205 -4.16 15.19 -8.38
C ARG A 205 -4.50 13.70 -8.52
N GLY A 206 -4.24 13.13 -9.70
CA GLY A 206 -4.52 11.71 -9.97
C GLY A 206 -3.76 10.78 -9.00
N MET A 207 -2.47 11.03 -8.80
CA MET A 207 -1.64 10.24 -7.88
C MET A 207 -2.06 10.41 -6.41
N THR A 208 -2.52 11.61 -6.03
CA THR A 208 -3.05 11.88 -4.68
C THR A 208 -4.32 11.07 -4.43
N LEU A 209 -5.26 11.06 -5.38
CA LEU A 209 -6.50 10.29 -5.25
C LEU A 209 -6.22 8.79 -5.26
N ASP A 210 -5.40 8.31 -6.20
CA ASP A 210 -5.00 6.89 -6.27
C ASP A 210 -4.41 6.41 -4.95
N GLY A 211 -3.52 7.20 -4.35
CA GLY A 211 -2.88 6.87 -3.07
C GLY A 211 -3.83 6.91 -1.88
N ALA A 212 -4.72 7.89 -1.81
CA ALA A 212 -5.72 7.97 -0.74
C ALA A 212 -6.72 6.81 -0.81
N PHE A 213 -7.17 6.42 -2.01
CA PHE A 213 -8.01 5.24 -2.19
C PHE A 213 -7.28 3.93 -1.91
N ASP A 214 -5.98 3.84 -2.19
CA ASP A 214 -5.16 2.70 -1.80
C ASP A 214 -5.11 2.54 -0.27
N GLY A 215 -4.96 3.65 0.47
CA GLY A 215 -5.05 3.66 1.94
C GLY A 215 -6.42 3.17 2.44
N ILE A 216 -7.51 3.62 1.83
CA ILE A 216 -8.86 3.10 2.14
C ILE A 216 -8.96 1.60 1.84
N ALA A 217 -8.43 1.15 0.69
CA ALA A 217 -8.46 -0.24 0.28
C ALA A 217 -7.73 -1.15 1.28
N HIS A 218 -6.55 -0.73 1.73
CA HIS A 218 -5.81 -1.41 2.79
C HIS A 218 -6.65 -1.60 4.06
N CYS A 219 -7.27 -0.51 4.56
CA CYS A 219 -8.10 -0.56 5.75
C CYS A 219 -9.33 -1.47 5.57
N ILE A 220 -10.06 -1.31 4.46
CA ILE A 220 -11.29 -2.07 4.19
C ILE A 220 -11.01 -3.55 4.02
N GLU A 221 -10.04 -3.92 3.18
CA GLU A 221 -9.79 -5.34 2.90
C GLU A 221 -9.30 -6.08 4.13
N VAL A 222 -8.40 -5.45 4.91
CA VAL A 222 -7.93 -6.03 6.18
C VAL A 222 -9.09 -6.18 7.14
N PHE A 223 -9.87 -5.12 7.37
CA PHE A 223 -10.93 -5.15 8.37
C PHE A 223 -12.04 -6.15 8.02
N PHE A 224 -12.40 -6.27 6.75
CA PHE A 224 -13.36 -7.27 6.31
C PHE A 224 -12.83 -8.70 6.48
N GLY A 225 -11.54 -8.92 6.20
CA GLY A 225 -10.92 -10.26 6.26
C GLY A 225 -10.34 -10.65 7.62
N ILE A 226 -10.43 -9.79 8.65
CA ILE A 226 -9.73 -10.01 9.91
C ILE A 226 -10.42 -11.04 10.80
N GLY A 227 -9.63 -11.87 11.48
CA GLY A 227 -10.11 -12.79 12.51
C GLY A 227 -10.45 -12.09 13.84
N PRO A 228 -11.21 -12.76 14.73
CA PRO A 228 -11.72 -12.16 15.97
C PRO A 228 -10.61 -11.71 16.94
N GLN A 229 -9.42 -12.32 16.89
CA GLN A 229 -8.31 -11.98 17.79
C GLN A 229 -7.76 -10.57 17.56
N GLN A 230 -7.83 -10.05 16.34
CA GLN A 230 -7.30 -8.73 15.96
C GLN A 230 -8.41 -7.76 15.57
N TYR A 231 -9.68 -8.14 15.77
CA TYR A 231 -10.84 -7.41 15.27
C TYR A 231 -10.90 -5.97 15.79
N GLU A 232 -10.79 -5.74 17.10
CA GLU A 232 -10.90 -4.38 17.66
C GLU A 232 -9.78 -3.45 17.19
N LEU A 233 -8.55 -3.97 17.08
CA LEU A 233 -7.43 -3.20 16.53
C LEU A 233 -7.67 -2.85 15.06
N ALA A 234 -8.07 -3.82 14.24
CA ALA A 234 -8.35 -3.61 12.83
C ALA A 234 -9.54 -2.66 12.62
N ARG A 235 -10.58 -2.78 13.45
CA ARG A 235 -11.73 -1.87 13.47
C ARG A 235 -11.30 -0.45 13.74
N GLU A 236 -10.51 -0.22 14.77
CA GLU A 236 -10.06 1.11 15.15
C GLU A 236 -9.16 1.74 14.07
N ILE A 237 -8.23 0.97 13.51
CA ILE A 237 -7.41 1.42 12.37
C ILE A 237 -8.29 1.80 11.19
N ALA A 238 -9.29 0.97 10.85
CA ALA A 238 -10.20 1.21 9.74
C ALA A 238 -11.11 2.42 9.97
N GLU A 239 -11.70 2.56 11.15
CA GLU A 239 -12.54 3.71 11.52
C GLU A 239 -11.77 5.02 11.33
N VAL A 240 -10.57 5.12 11.90
CA VAL A 240 -9.78 6.35 11.84
C VAL A 240 -9.20 6.59 10.45
N GLY A 241 -8.62 5.57 9.82
CA GLY A 241 -7.96 5.68 8.52
C GLY A 241 -8.94 6.01 7.39
N ILE A 242 -10.07 5.30 7.33
CA ILE A 242 -11.10 5.53 6.31
C ILE A 242 -11.73 6.90 6.51
N GLU A 243 -12.09 7.28 7.74
CA GLU A 243 -12.72 8.58 7.99
C GLU A 243 -11.80 9.76 7.68
N LEU A 244 -10.49 9.66 8.00
CA LEU A 244 -9.52 10.68 7.61
C LEU A 244 -9.43 10.85 6.10
N ALA A 245 -9.44 9.76 5.32
CA ALA A 245 -9.42 9.84 3.86
C ALA A 245 -10.73 10.42 3.31
N VAL A 246 -11.87 9.80 3.65
CA VAL A 246 -13.20 10.19 3.17
C VAL A 246 -13.50 11.67 3.46
N ALA A 247 -13.15 12.16 4.65
CA ALA A 247 -13.41 13.54 5.05
C ALA A 247 -12.55 14.60 4.35
N ASN A 248 -11.50 14.19 3.62
CA ASN A 248 -10.47 15.10 3.09
C ASN A 248 -10.19 14.94 1.59
N MET A 249 -10.75 13.93 0.92
CA MET A 249 -10.56 13.73 -0.52
C MET A 249 -11.09 14.88 -1.38
N GLU A 250 -12.26 15.47 -1.05
CA GLU A 250 -12.76 16.65 -1.77
C GLU A 250 -11.87 17.87 -1.52
N LYS A 251 -11.48 18.07 -0.25
CA LYS A 251 -10.69 19.22 0.18
C LYS A 251 -9.31 19.28 -0.47
N VAL A 252 -8.67 18.13 -0.72
CA VAL A 252 -7.36 18.11 -1.39
C VAL A 252 -7.47 18.46 -2.88
N ILE A 253 -8.65 18.30 -3.49
CA ILE A 253 -8.88 18.75 -4.87
C ILE A 253 -9.07 20.26 -4.90
N GLU A 254 -9.79 20.81 -3.93
CA GLU A 254 -10.04 22.25 -3.79
C GLU A 254 -8.77 23.02 -3.44
N ASP A 255 -7.99 22.53 -2.47
CA ASP A 255 -6.72 23.12 -2.05
C ASP A 255 -5.62 22.03 -1.92
N PRO A 256 -4.92 21.69 -3.01
CA PRO A 256 -3.92 20.62 -3.01
C PRO A 256 -2.66 20.95 -2.22
N LYS A 257 -2.48 22.18 -1.73
CA LYS A 257 -1.31 22.59 -0.95
C LYS A 257 -1.61 22.76 0.54
N ASN A 258 -2.84 22.48 0.96
CA ASN A 258 -3.28 22.61 2.34
C ASN A 258 -2.56 21.61 3.27
N ASP A 259 -1.80 22.11 4.25
CA ASP A 259 -1.04 21.28 5.18
C ASP A 259 -1.91 20.33 5.99
N GLU A 260 -3.05 20.82 6.49
CA GLU A 260 -3.97 20.05 7.33
C GLU A 260 -4.56 18.87 6.58
N VAL A 261 -4.90 19.09 5.31
CA VAL A 261 -5.45 18.06 4.41
C VAL A 261 -4.37 17.06 4.02
N ARG A 262 -3.14 17.52 3.72
CA ARG A 262 -2.02 16.62 3.41
C ARG A 262 -1.59 15.78 4.60
N GLU A 263 -1.59 16.35 5.81
CA GLU A 263 -1.37 15.60 7.05
C GLU A 263 -2.46 14.55 7.24
N ALA A 264 -3.74 14.89 7.05
CA ALA A 264 -4.84 13.94 7.21
C ALA A 264 -4.74 12.76 6.22
N LEU A 265 -4.43 13.02 4.96
CA LEU A 265 -4.24 11.96 3.96
C LEU A 265 -2.97 11.14 4.21
N GLY A 266 -1.89 11.77 4.65
CA GLY A 266 -0.67 11.09 5.07
C GLY A 266 -0.96 10.08 6.19
N LEU A 267 -1.58 10.55 7.27
CA LEU A 267 -2.03 9.71 8.39
C LEU A 267 -2.96 8.58 7.94
N ALA A 268 -3.93 8.87 7.06
CA ALA A 268 -4.83 7.86 6.53
C ALA A 268 -4.08 6.74 5.78
N THR A 269 -3.11 7.10 4.95
CA THR A 269 -2.31 6.12 4.19
C THR A 269 -1.32 5.35 5.06
N ASP A 270 -0.78 5.97 6.12
CA ASP A 270 0.04 5.27 7.11
C ASP A 270 -0.77 4.27 7.93
N LEU A 271 -2.02 4.63 8.29
CA LEU A 271 -2.95 3.69 8.92
C LEU A 271 -3.32 2.55 7.97
N GLY A 272 -3.44 2.79 6.67
CA GLY A 272 -3.53 1.73 5.66
C GLY A 272 -2.30 0.82 5.68
N GLY A 273 -1.10 1.39 5.71
CA GLY A 273 0.15 0.65 5.87
C GLY A 273 0.22 -0.16 7.17
N TYR A 274 -0.34 0.36 8.26
CA TYR A 274 -0.47 -0.35 9.53
C TYR A 274 -1.52 -1.48 9.44
N ALA A 275 -2.65 -1.25 8.79
CA ALA A 275 -3.69 -2.27 8.59
C ALA A 275 -3.10 -3.53 7.94
N ILE A 276 -2.31 -3.37 6.87
CA ILE A 276 -1.70 -4.53 6.18
C ILE A 276 -0.53 -5.17 6.95
N MET A 277 -0.12 -4.58 8.07
CA MET A 277 0.78 -5.24 9.03
C MET A 277 0.02 -6.08 10.05
N VAL A 278 -1.25 -5.76 10.29
CA VAL A 278 -2.17 -6.52 11.14
C VAL A 278 -2.75 -7.72 10.36
N GLY A 279 -3.33 -7.48 9.18
CA GLY A 279 -3.93 -8.52 8.34
C GLY A 279 -3.50 -8.46 6.88
N GLY A 280 -4.08 -9.31 6.04
CA GLY A 280 -3.79 -9.38 4.60
C GLY A 280 -4.86 -8.72 3.75
N THR A 281 -4.47 -8.16 2.60
CA THR A 281 -5.42 -7.73 1.56
C THR A 281 -5.96 -8.93 0.77
N ASN A 282 -7.09 -8.74 0.08
CA ASN A 282 -7.87 -9.81 -0.52
C ASN A 282 -8.24 -9.52 -2.00
N GLY A 283 -9.53 -9.46 -2.33
CA GLY A 283 -10.04 -9.52 -3.69
C GLY A 283 -9.69 -8.34 -4.59
N ALA A 284 -9.78 -7.12 -4.07
CA ALA A 284 -9.49 -5.93 -4.88
C ALA A 284 -7.99 -5.84 -5.18
N HIS A 285 -7.14 -6.11 -4.18
CA HIS A 285 -5.70 -6.22 -4.39
C HIS A 285 -5.27 -7.41 -5.26
N LEU A 286 -6.03 -8.52 -5.27
CA LEU A 286 -5.76 -9.63 -6.17
C LEU A 286 -6.05 -9.23 -7.62
N THR A 287 -7.19 -8.57 -7.84
CA THR A 287 -7.62 -8.13 -9.17
C THR A 287 -6.70 -7.05 -9.74
N SER A 288 -6.16 -6.17 -8.89
CA SER A 288 -5.30 -5.07 -9.33
C SER A 288 -4.04 -5.54 -10.06
N PHE A 289 -3.53 -6.73 -9.76
CA PHE A 289 -2.36 -7.31 -10.44
C PHE A 289 -2.59 -7.56 -11.92
N SER A 290 -3.84 -7.73 -12.34
CA SER A 290 -4.20 -7.95 -13.74
C SER A 290 -4.47 -6.65 -14.52
N LEU A 291 -4.45 -5.49 -13.84
CA LEU A 291 -4.76 -4.18 -14.40
C LEU A 291 -3.54 -3.24 -14.45
N VAL A 292 -2.34 -3.76 -14.18
CA VAL A 292 -1.08 -2.99 -14.01
C VAL A 292 -0.64 -2.21 -15.26
N ASP A 293 -1.09 -2.62 -16.44
CA ASP A 293 -0.82 -1.99 -17.74
C ASP A 293 -1.73 -0.78 -18.02
N ILE A 294 -2.89 -0.68 -17.35
CA ILE A 294 -3.90 0.36 -17.62
C ILE A 294 -4.25 1.21 -16.40
N ALA A 295 -3.89 0.78 -15.19
CA ALA A 295 -4.22 1.46 -13.95
C ALA A 295 -3.07 1.40 -12.93
N SER A 296 -2.96 2.44 -12.11
CA SER A 296 -2.19 2.36 -10.87
C SER A 296 -2.86 1.36 -9.92
N HIS A 297 -2.06 0.76 -9.04
CA HIS A 297 -2.54 -0.22 -8.06
C HIS A 297 -3.71 0.33 -7.22
N GLY A 298 -3.54 1.53 -6.65
CA GLY A 298 -4.59 2.19 -5.87
C GLY A 298 -5.88 2.45 -6.65
N ARG A 299 -5.77 2.82 -7.94
CA ARG A 299 -6.94 3.02 -8.81
C ARG A 299 -7.70 1.72 -9.06
N ALA A 300 -6.98 0.64 -9.36
CA ALA A 300 -7.60 -0.66 -9.56
C ALA A 300 -8.31 -1.15 -8.28
N CYS A 301 -7.67 -1.01 -7.11
CA CYS A 301 -8.27 -1.36 -5.83
C CYS A 301 -9.53 -0.53 -5.53
N ALA A 302 -9.48 0.78 -5.78
CA ALA A 302 -10.60 1.69 -5.56
C ALA A 302 -11.84 1.30 -6.38
N VAL A 303 -11.65 0.98 -7.67
CA VAL A 303 -12.74 0.58 -8.56
C VAL A 303 -13.31 -0.78 -8.12
N MET A 304 -12.49 -1.72 -7.70
CA MET A 304 -12.94 -3.08 -7.38
C MET A 304 -13.61 -3.22 -6.01
N ASN A 305 -13.21 -2.41 -5.02
CA ASN A 305 -13.69 -2.56 -3.64
C ASN A 305 -15.22 -2.48 -3.45
N PRO A 306 -15.97 -1.57 -4.11
CA PRO A 306 -17.43 -1.55 -4.02
C PRO A 306 -18.06 -2.89 -4.41
N TYR A 307 -17.55 -3.55 -5.45
CA TYR A 307 -18.10 -4.82 -5.94
C TYR A 307 -17.77 -5.98 -5.00
N TYR A 308 -16.54 -6.03 -4.47
CA TYR A 308 -16.19 -7.00 -3.43
C TYR A 308 -16.95 -6.78 -2.12
N THR A 309 -17.26 -5.53 -1.77
CA THR A 309 -18.09 -5.17 -0.61
C THR A 309 -19.47 -5.82 -0.71
N VAL A 310 -20.13 -5.73 -1.88
CA VAL A 310 -21.42 -6.42 -2.10
C VAL A 310 -21.28 -7.93 -2.00
N PHE A 311 -20.20 -8.51 -2.55
CA PHE A 311 -19.97 -9.95 -2.49
C PHE A 311 -19.78 -10.48 -1.06
N PHE A 312 -18.99 -9.78 -0.24
CA PHE A 312 -18.70 -10.20 1.13
C PHE A 312 -19.83 -9.88 2.11
N ALA A 313 -20.80 -9.04 1.74
CA ALA A 313 -21.74 -8.43 2.66
C ALA A 313 -22.44 -9.36 3.67
N PRO A 314 -22.93 -10.56 3.29
CA PRO A 314 -23.56 -11.48 4.26
C PRO A 314 -22.62 -12.05 5.33
N ALA A 315 -21.30 -11.94 5.14
CA ALA A 315 -20.28 -12.43 6.06
C ALA A 315 -19.67 -11.34 6.94
N VAL A 316 -19.83 -10.05 6.59
CA VAL A 316 -19.14 -8.93 7.24
C VAL A 316 -20.08 -7.78 7.65
N GLU A 317 -21.33 -8.10 8.04
CA GLU A 317 -22.34 -7.08 8.34
C GLU A 317 -21.90 -6.08 9.42
N ASP A 318 -21.23 -6.51 10.48
CA ASP A 318 -20.76 -5.63 11.54
C ASP A 318 -19.71 -4.65 11.03
N GLN A 319 -18.75 -5.15 10.23
CA GLN A 319 -17.76 -4.30 9.57
C GLN A 319 -18.39 -3.34 8.56
N LEU A 320 -19.42 -3.78 7.83
CA LEU A 320 -20.17 -2.92 6.90
C LEU A 320 -20.89 -1.79 7.61
N ARG A 321 -21.43 -2.02 8.81
CA ARG A 321 -22.05 -0.95 9.60
C ARG A 321 -21.02 0.11 9.98
N VAL A 322 -19.85 -0.31 10.43
CA VAL A 322 -18.76 0.61 10.77
C VAL A 322 -18.35 1.45 9.56
N VAL A 323 -18.05 0.81 8.42
CA VAL A 323 -17.64 1.50 7.20
C VAL A 323 -18.77 2.37 6.66
N GLY A 324 -19.99 1.84 6.59
CA GLY A 324 -21.17 2.55 6.10
C GLY A 324 -21.49 3.81 6.90
N GLU A 325 -21.38 3.77 8.23
CA GLU A 325 -21.61 4.96 9.07
C GLU A 325 -20.60 6.08 8.80
N ILE A 326 -19.35 5.76 8.41
CA ILE A 326 -18.36 6.77 7.99
C ILE A 326 -18.85 7.48 6.72
N TYR A 327 -19.19 6.71 5.68
CA TYR A 327 -19.68 7.29 4.42
C TYR A 327 -21.00 8.06 4.61
N LYS A 328 -21.88 7.59 5.49
CA LYS A 328 -23.12 8.28 5.88
C LYS A 328 -22.85 9.62 6.58
N ARG A 329 -21.90 9.69 7.53
CA ARG A 329 -21.50 10.95 8.19
C ARG A 329 -21.04 12.02 7.18
N HIS A 330 -20.46 11.59 6.07
CA HIS A 330 -20.01 12.47 4.98
C HIS A 330 -21.03 12.61 3.84
N SER A 331 -22.30 12.26 4.08
CA SER A 331 -23.40 12.43 3.13
C SER A 331 -23.27 11.65 1.81
N TYR A 332 -22.46 10.59 1.78
CA TYR A 332 -22.36 9.70 0.62
C TYR A 332 -23.41 8.60 0.63
N ILE A 333 -24.06 8.36 1.77
CA ILE A 333 -25.16 7.40 1.94
C ILE A 333 -26.36 8.12 2.56
N SER A 334 -27.52 8.02 1.92
CA SER A 334 -28.80 8.57 2.41
C SER A 334 -29.69 7.51 3.10
N ALA A 335 -29.43 6.23 2.85
CA ALA A 335 -30.22 5.12 3.39
C ALA A 335 -30.11 4.97 4.92
N ASP A 336 -31.16 4.44 5.53
CA ASP A 336 -31.14 4.01 6.93
C ASP A 336 -30.47 2.64 7.07
N LEU A 337 -29.15 2.64 7.25
CA LEU A 337 -28.33 1.43 7.40
C LEU A 337 -28.82 0.50 8.52
N GLY A 338 -29.48 1.04 9.57
CA GLY A 338 -30.03 0.24 10.67
C GLY A 338 -31.18 -0.69 10.25
N ARG A 339 -31.82 -0.42 9.10
CA ARG A 339 -32.90 -1.25 8.54
C ARG A 339 -32.45 -2.22 7.46
N LEU A 340 -31.17 -2.16 7.08
CA LEU A 340 -30.60 -3.01 6.05
C LEU A 340 -29.77 -4.13 6.69
N SER A 341 -29.71 -5.28 6.02
CA SER A 341 -28.87 -6.42 6.38
C SER A 341 -28.39 -7.15 5.13
N GLY A 342 -27.42 -8.06 5.31
CA GLY A 342 -26.83 -8.86 4.27
C GLY A 342 -26.48 -8.07 3.00
N ARG A 343 -27.01 -8.53 1.87
CA ARG A 343 -26.74 -7.94 0.55
C ARG A 343 -27.18 -6.47 0.46
N ASP A 344 -28.36 -6.13 0.95
CA ASP A 344 -28.91 -4.77 0.81
C ASP A 344 -28.07 -3.75 1.57
N LEU A 345 -27.55 -4.13 2.74
CA LEU A 345 -26.56 -3.33 3.47
C LEU A 345 -25.28 -3.16 2.65
N GLY A 346 -24.76 -4.26 2.08
CA GLY A 346 -23.59 -4.22 1.21
C GLY A 346 -23.73 -3.31 0.00
N VAL A 347 -24.88 -3.34 -0.67
CA VAL A 347 -25.18 -2.47 -1.81
C VAL A 347 -25.21 -1.00 -1.38
N ALA A 348 -25.90 -0.66 -0.29
CA ALA A 348 -25.93 0.72 0.20
C ALA A 348 -24.55 1.27 0.56
N VAL A 349 -23.67 0.44 1.16
CA VAL A 349 -22.29 0.83 1.45
C VAL A 349 -21.47 0.99 0.17
N ALA A 350 -21.59 0.04 -0.77
CA ALA A 350 -20.91 0.10 -2.06
C ALA A 350 -21.32 1.33 -2.90
N GLU A 351 -22.60 1.69 -2.89
CA GLU A 351 -23.10 2.94 -3.50
C GLU A 351 -22.49 4.18 -2.83
N GLY A 352 -22.33 4.18 -1.51
CA GLY A 352 -21.62 5.24 -0.79
C GLY A 352 -20.17 5.41 -1.26
N MET A 353 -19.45 4.29 -1.44
CA MET A 353 -18.09 4.30 -1.99
C MET A 353 -18.07 4.85 -3.43
N VAL A 354 -19.01 4.41 -4.28
CA VAL A 354 -19.18 4.91 -5.65
C VAL A 354 -19.51 6.40 -5.67
N ASN A 355 -20.34 6.89 -4.74
CA ASN A 355 -20.70 8.30 -4.63
C ASN A 355 -19.48 9.19 -4.29
N LEU A 356 -18.62 8.74 -3.37
CA LEU A 356 -17.34 9.42 -3.11
C LEU A 356 -16.48 9.46 -4.37
N SER A 357 -16.28 8.32 -5.05
CA SER A 357 -15.51 8.25 -6.30
C SER A 357 -16.05 9.21 -7.36
N LYS A 358 -17.36 9.23 -7.60
CA LYS A 358 -18.01 10.18 -8.52
C LYS A 358 -17.76 11.63 -8.11
N LYS A 359 -17.91 11.94 -6.81
CA LYS A 359 -17.78 13.29 -6.28
C LYS A 359 -16.39 13.88 -6.54
N VAL A 360 -15.34 13.05 -6.49
CA VAL A 360 -13.95 13.46 -6.71
C VAL A 360 -13.48 13.28 -8.15
N GLY A 361 -14.36 12.86 -9.06
CA GLY A 361 -14.08 12.62 -10.47
C GLY A 361 -13.19 11.40 -10.73
N PHE A 362 -13.36 10.35 -9.92
CA PHE A 362 -12.65 9.08 -10.02
C PHE A 362 -13.49 8.04 -10.79
N PRO A 363 -12.88 7.14 -11.57
CA PRO A 363 -13.63 6.07 -12.24
C PRO A 363 -14.36 5.18 -11.24
N THR A 364 -15.55 4.71 -11.62
CA THR A 364 -16.39 3.84 -10.79
C THR A 364 -16.63 2.46 -11.37
N THR A 365 -16.25 2.26 -12.63
CA THR A 365 -16.33 0.99 -13.34
C THR A 365 -14.99 0.69 -14.02
N LEU A 366 -14.74 -0.58 -14.34
CA LEU A 366 -13.57 -0.97 -15.12
C LEU A 366 -13.64 -0.41 -16.55
N ALA A 367 -14.83 -0.29 -17.13
CA ALA A 367 -15.02 0.27 -18.47
C ALA A 367 -14.66 1.77 -18.57
N GLU A 368 -14.67 2.50 -17.46
CA GLU A 368 -14.21 3.89 -17.40
C GLU A 368 -12.67 4.02 -17.37
N ILE A 369 -11.93 2.92 -17.15
CA ILE A 369 -10.46 2.93 -17.16
C ILE A 369 -9.97 2.90 -18.62
N PRO A 370 -9.19 3.90 -19.08
CA PRO A 370 -8.65 3.90 -20.44
C PRO A 370 -7.81 2.64 -20.71
N GLY A 371 -8.12 1.94 -21.81
CA GLY A 371 -7.42 0.72 -22.22
C GLY A 371 -8.02 -0.59 -21.68
N PHE A 372 -9.06 -0.53 -20.84
CA PHE A 372 -9.72 -1.74 -20.35
C PHE A 372 -10.40 -2.54 -21.48
N THR A 373 -10.26 -3.87 -21.40
CA THR A 373 -10.84 -4.85 -22.33
C THR A 373 -11.22 -6.13 -21.58
N ASP A 374 -12.01 -7.01 -22.20
CA ASP A 374 -12.38 -8.30 -21.61
C ASP A 374 -11.18 -9.24 -21.38
N GLU A 375 -10.05 -9.03 -22.07
CA GLU A 375 -8.81 -9.76 -21.81
C GLU A 375 -8.28 -9.53 -20.39
N HIS A 376 -8.53 -8.36 -19.81
CA HIS A 376 -8.15 -8.07 -18.42
C HIS A 376 -8.99 -8.89 -17.42
N ILE A 377 -10.26 -9.18 -17.75
CA ILE A 377 -11.10 -10.10 -16.96
C ILE A 377 -10.51 -11.51 -17.04
N GLU A 378 -10.18 -11.99 -18.24
CA GLU A 378 -9.56 -13.32 -18.39
C GLU A 378 -8.21 -13.41 -17.67
N ARG A 379 -7.40 -12.35 -17.70
CA ARG A 379 -6.15 -12.26 -16.97
C ARG A 379 -6.36 -12.35 -15.45
N ALA A 380 -7.37 -11.65 -14.91
CA ALA A 380 -7.74 -11.73 -13.50
C ALA A 380 -8.24 -13.12 -13.09
N MET A 381 -9.02 -13.76 -13.96
CA MET A 381 -9.51 -15.13 -13.75
C MET A 381 -8.38 -16.16 -13.77
N ALA A 382 -7.39 -15.98 -14.64
CA ALA A 382 -6.19 -16.81 -14.68
C ALA A 382 -5.31 -16.60 -13.44
N ALA A 383 -5.06 -15.34 -13.07
CA ALA A 383 -4.27 -14.99 -11.88
C ALA A 383 -4.89 -15.53 -10.59
N ALA A 384 -6.22 -15.48 -10.45
CA ALA A 384 -6.91 -16.04 -9.29
C ALA A 384 -6.76 -17.58 -9.19
N LYS A 385 -6.47 -18.28 -10.29
CA LYS A 385 -6.23 -19.73 -10.29
C LYS A 385 -4.75 -20.08 -10.10
N ASP A 386 -3.86 -19.10 -10.04
CA ASP A 386 -2.42 -19.30 -9.83
C ASP A 386 -2.15 -19.70 -8.36
N PRO A 387 -1.52 -20.86 -8.11
CA PRO A 387 -1.15 -21.29 -6.76
C PRO A 387 -0.30 -20.27 -5.98
N GLN A 388 0.49 -19.43 -6.65
CA GLN A 388 1.30 -18.39 -6.00
C GLN A 388 0.46 -17.27 -5.39
N LEU A 389 -0.79 -17.09 -5.87
CA LEU A 389 -1.72 -16.05 -5.41
C LEU A 389 -2.85 -16.59 -4.53
N ASP A 390 -2.88 -17.90 -4.29
CA ASP A 390 -3.88 -18.62 -3.50
C ASP A 390 -4.09 -18.02 -2.08
N MET A 391 -3.02 -17.49 -1.48
CA MET A 391 -3.12 -16.79 -0.18
C MET A 391 -4.13 -15.63 -0.21
N LYS A 392 -4.24 -14.88 -1.31
CA LYS A 392 -5.20 -13.75 -1.40
C LYS A 392 -6.64 -14.21 -1.50
N LEU A 393 -6.90 -15.34 -2.15
CA LEU A 393 -8.24 -15.96 -2.15
C LEU A 393 -8.61 -16.49 -0.76
N LYS A 394 -7.64 -17.08 -0.05
CA LYS A 394 -7.83 -17.60 1.31
C LYS A 394 -8.02 -16.49 2.35
N ASN A 395 -7.47 -15.30 2.13
CA ASN A 395 -7.64 -14.12 2.98
C ASN A 395 -9.00 -13.42 2.78
N MET A 396 -9.82 -13.84 1.82
CA MET A 396 -11.15 -13.25 1.64
C MET A 396 -12.04 -13.57 2.85
N PRO A 397 -12.94 -12.64 3.24
CA PRO A 397 -13.91 -12.89 4.31
C PRO A 397 -14.78 -14.13 4.07
N VAL A 398 -15.03 -14.40 2.78
CA VAL A 398 -15.57 -15.67 2.30
C VAL A 398 -14.48 -16.31 1.43
N PRO A 399 -13.68 -17.24 1.97
CA PRO A 399 -12.56 -17.83 1.24
C PRO A 399 -13.02 -18.52 -0.04
N LEU A 400 -12.31 -18.24 -1.14
CA LEU A 400 -12.52 -18.91 -2.41
C LEU A 400 -11.40 -19.92 -2.68
N SER A 401 -11.73 -20.99 -3.41
CA SER A 401 -10.77 -21.87 -4.05
C SER A 401 -10.76 -21.61 -5.56
N ALA A 402 -9.71 -22.06 -6.25
CA ALA A 402 -9.59 -21.94 -7.71
C ALA A 402 -10.83 -22.48 -8.46
N SER A 403 -11.50 -23.51 -7.94
CA SER A 403 -12.71 -24.09 -8.54
C SER A 403 -13.96 -23.19 -8.42
N LEU A 404 -13.98 -22.25 -7.46
CA LEU A 404 -15.12 -21.36 -7.20
C LEU A 404 -14.97 -20.00 -7.90
N VAL A 405 -13.80 -19.70 -8.47
CA VAL A 405 -13.51 -18.41 -9.11
C VAL A 405 -14.48 -18.14 -10.27
N GLU A 406 -14.79 -19.13 -11.11
CA GLU A 406 -15.75 -18.97 -12.22
C GLU A 406 -17.16 -18.62 -11.76
N GLU A 407 -17.60 -19.24 -10.67
CA GLU A 407 -18.96 -19.05 -10.16
C GLU A 407 -19.13 -17.71 -9.46
N TYR A 408 -18.12 -17.26 -8.71
CA TYR A 408 -18.25 -16.12 -7.80
C TYR A 408 -17.40 -14.90 -8.19
N MET A 409 -16.17 -15.08 -8.66
CA MET A 409 -15.29 -13.96 -9.03
C MET A 409 -15.62 -13.38 -10.41
N ARG A 410 -15.93 -14.23 -11.41
CA ARG A 410 -16.31 -13.71 -12.75
C ARG A 410 -17.52 -12.76 -12.70
N PRO A 411 -18.62 -13.06 -11.98
CA PRO A 411 -19.72 -12.12 -11.87
C PRO A 411 -19.36 -10.80 -11.16
N ILE A 412 -18.40 -10.81 -10.24
CA ILE A 412 -17.87 -9.58 -9.62
C ILE A 412 -17.15 -8.72 -10.65
N LEU A 413 -16.30 -9.33 -11.48
CA LEU A 413 -15.58 -8.62 -12.55
C LEU A 413 -16.53 -8.07 -13.63
N LEU A 414 -17.58 -8.83 -13.98
CA LEU A 414 -18.62 -8.37 -14.90
C LEU A 414 -19.46 -7.23 -14.31
N ALA A 415 -19.79 -7.31 -13.02
CA ALA A 415 -20.42 -6.20 -12.29
C ALA A 415 -19.52 -4.96 -12.31
N ALA A 416 -18.22 -5.14 -12.06
CA ALA A 416 -17.25 -4.05 -12.08
C ALA A 416 -17.07 -3.42 -13.47
N LYS A 417 -17.22 -4.21 -14.54
CA LYS A 417 -17.24 -3.71 -15.91
C LYS A 417 -18.42 -2.77 -16.18
N THR A 418 -19.62 -3.12 -15.71
CA THR A 418 -20.86 -2.41 -16.08
C THR A 418 -21.38 -1.44 -15.03
N GLY A 419 -20.93 -1.54 -13.79
CA GLY A 419 -21.55 -0.86 -12.65
C GLY A 419 -22.78 -1.57 -12.08
N ASP A 420 -23.11 -2.78 -12.55
CA ASP A 420 -24.32 -3.50 -12.15
C ASP A 420 -24.04 -4.48 -10.99
N PHE A 421 -24.31 -4.04 -9.76
CA PHE A 421 -24.23 -4.89 -8.57
C PHE A 421 -25.16 -6.11 -8.62
N GLY A 422 -26.22 -6.10 -9.45
CA GLY A 422 -27.15 -7.21 -9.63
C GLY A 422 -26.51 -8.49 -10.16
N LEU A 423 -25.38 -8.37 -10.88
CA LEU A 423 -24.65 -9.52 -11.41
C LEU A 423 -23.91 -10.31 -10.32
N ILE A 424 -23.62 -9.70 -9.17
CA ILE A 424 -22.83 -10.32 -8.11
C ILE A 424 -23.64 -11.43 -7.44
N LYS A 425 -23.04 -12.62 -7.30
CA LYS A 425 -23.61 -13.75 -6.56
C LYS A 425 -22.96 -13.85 -5.18
N ASN A 426 -23.73 -13.78 -4.10
CA ASN A 426 -23.22 -14.07 -2.76
C ASN A 426 -23.20 -15.58 -2.51
N MET A 427 -22.18 -16.08 -1.83
CA MET A 427 -22.17 -17.48 -1.36
C MET A 427 -23.26 -17.67 -0.31
N LYS A 428 -24.02 -18.77 -0.43
CA LYS A 428 -24.94 -19.19 0.63
C LYS A 428 -24.11 -19.76 1.78
N LYS A 429 -24.41 -19.34 3.01
CA LYS A 429 -23.79 -19.87 4.24
C LYS A 429 -24.06 -21.36 4.39
#